data_AF-X1C3W2-F1
#
_entry.id   AF-X1C3W2-F1
#
_cell.length_a   1.000
_cell.length_b   1.000
_cell.length_c   1.000
_cell.angle_alpha   90.00
_cell.angle_beta   90.00
_cell.angle_gamma   90.00
#
_symmetry.space_group_name_H-M   'P 1'
#
loop_
_entity.id
_entity.type
_entity.pdbx_description
1 polymer ?
#
loop_
_entity_poly.entity_id
_entity_poly.type
_entity_poly.pdbx_seq_one_letter_code
_entity_poly.pdbx_strand_id
1 'polypeptide(L)'
;MLDELDKIGADFRGDPSSALLEVLDPEQNFSFTDHYLDQPFNLSSVMFIGTANYTEPIPPALHDRMETIELPGYTETEKLNIAKKYLVPRQLAEHGLNKNCLTIKDQALLTIIRSYTREAGVRNLERSIAAICRAVATEIAKNKKKRATIDKKDLAKILGPLKFESELALRTGIPGVATALAFTPVGGELLFIESASMPGKG
;
A
#
# COMPACT_ATOMS: atom_id res chain seq x y z
N MET A 1 18.91 2.62 -0.59
CA MET A 1 17.62 1.92 -0.41
C MET A 1 17.49 0.95 -1.56
N LEU A 2 17.30 -0.34 -1.25
CA LEU A 2 17.08 -1.41 -2.22
C LEU A 2 15.58 -1.72 -2.18
N ASP A 3 14.86 -1.45 -3.26
CA ASP A 3 13.40 -1.60 -3.30
C ASP A 3 13.00 -2.93 -3.97
N GLU A 4 11.95 -3.57 -3.48
CA GLU A 4 11.37 -4.80 -4.06
C GLU A 4 12.36 -5.97 -4.21
N LEU A 5 13.12 -6.28 -3.13
CA LEU A 5 14.08 -7.40 -3.10
C LEU A 5 13.43 -8.78 -3.36
N ASP A 6 12.13 -8.90 -3.09
CA ASP A 6 11.30 -10.08 -3.37
C ASP A 6 11.12 -10.37 -4.86
N LYS A 7 11.53 -9.46 -5.75
CA LYS A 7 11.43 -9.63 -7.21
C LYS A 7 12.76 -9.94 -7.89
N ILE A 8 13.83 -10.13 -7.12
CA ILE A 8 15.15 -10.48 -7.65
C ILE A 8 15.09 -11.88 -8.29
N GLY A 9 15.60 -12.01 -9.53
CA GLY A 9 15.71 -13.30 -10.23
C GLY A 9 14.60 -13.62 -11.24
N ALA A 10 13.66 -12.71 -11.48
CA ALA A 10 12.61 -12.91 -12.48
C ALA A 10 13.08 -12.69 -13.95
N ASP A 11 14.26 -12.11 -14.17
CA ASP A 11 14.79 -11.78 -15.50
C ASP A 11 16.04 -12.60 -15.87
N PHE A 12 16.00 -13.17 -17.08
CA PHE A 12 16.86 -14.21 -17.66
C PHE A 12 18.35 -13.83 -17.92
N ARG A 13 18.92 -12.83 -17.23
CA ARG A 13 20.31 -12.37 -17.47
C ARG A 13 21.16 -12.46 -16.20
N GLY A 14 21.72 -13.64 -15.96
CA GLY A 14 22.65 -13.90 -14.85
C GLY A 14 21.96 -14.02 -13.49
N ASP A 15 22.76 -14.20 -12.45
CA ASP A 15 22.28 -14.23 -11.07
C ASP A 15 22.57 -12.88 -10.39
N PRO A 16 21.62 -11.91 -10.44
CA PRO A 16 21.79 -10.61 -9.81
C PRO A 16 21.96 -10.70 -8.28
N SER A 17 21.59 -11.83 -7.66
CA SER A 17 21.79 -12.03 -6.24
C SER A 17 23.27 -12.12 -5.86
N SER A 18 24.11 -12.62 -6.77
CA SER A 18 25.56 -12.72 -6.57
C SER A 18 26.22 -11.35 -6.40
N ALA A 19 25.86 -10.36 -7.22
CA ALA A 19 26.37 -9.00 -7.10
C ALA A 19 25.88 -8.31 -5.82
N LEU A 20 24.64 -8.58 -5.40
CA LEU A 20 24.10 -8.06 -4.15
C LEU A 20 24.78 -8.68 -2.92
N LEU A 21 25.15 -9.96 -3.00
CA LEU A 21 25.91 -10.62 -1.93
C LEU A 21 27.28 -9.97 -1.74
N GLU A 22 27.98 -9.66 -2.82
CA GLU A 22 29.28 -8.97 -2.77
C GLU A 22 29.16 -7.58 -2.11
N VAL A 23 28.11 -6.83 -2.46
CA VAL A 23 27.86 -5.47 -1.91
C VAL A 23 27.42 -5.50 -0.44
N LEU A 24 26.63 -6.50 -0.05
CA LEU A 24 26.06 -6.60 1.29
C LEU A 24 26.96 -7.35 2.28
N ASP A 25 27.97 -8.07 1.80
CA ASP A 25 28.94 -8.77 2.65
C ASP A 25 29.92 -7.76 3.28
N PRO A 26 29.92 -7.57 4.61
CA PRO A 26 30.89 -6.71 5.28
C PRO A 26 32.35 -7.12 5.04
N GLU A 27 32.59 -8.39 4.70
CA GLU A 27 33.93 -8.90 4.39
C GLU A 27 34.38 -8.61 2.96
N GLN A 28 33.49 -8.16 2.05
CA GLN A 28 33.82 -7.93 0.63
C GLN A 28 33.52 -6.50 0.18
N ASN A 29 32.57 -5.83 0.83
CA ASN A 29 32.08 -4.51 0.40
C ASN A 29 33.14 -3.39 0.43
N PHE A 30 34.29 -3.58 1.08
CA PHE A 30 35.38 -2.61 1.12
C PHE A 30 36.16 -2.51 -0.19
N SER A 31 36.06 -3.55 -1.05
CA SER A 31 36.74 -3.65 -2.35
C SER A 31 35.79 -4.09 -3.45
N PHE A 32 34.53 -3.65 -3.40
CA PHE A 32 33.53 -3.96 -4.43
C PHE A 32 34.01 -3.47 -5.80
N THR A 33 33.96 -4.33 -6.81
CA THR A 33 34.45 -3.99 -8.15
C THR A 33 33.33 -4.12 -9.18
N ASP A 34 32.93 -2.99 -9.76
CA ASP A 34 31.97 -2.97 -10.86
C ASP A 34 32.66 -3.18 -12.21
N HIS A 35 32.05 -3.98 -13.10
CA HIS A 35 32.63 -4.33 -14.41
C HIS A 35 32.85 -3.15 -15.36
N TYR A 36 32.15 -2.03 -15.16
CA TYR A 36 32.34 -0.83 -15.98
C TYR A 36 33.51 0.03 -15.49
N LEU A 37 33.64 0.17 -14.17
CA LEU A 37 34.67 1.03 -13.56
C LEU A 37 36.00 0.31 -13.36
N ASP A 38 35.98 -1.02 -13.16
CA ASP A 38 37.14 -1.90 -12.96
C ASP A 38 38.13 -1.38 -11.90
N GLN A 39 37.59 -0.66 -10.91
CA GLN A 39 38.32 -0.07 -9.79
C GLN A 39 37.60 -0.42 -8.50
N PRO A 40 38.33 -0.82 -7.42
CA PRO A 40 37.70 -1.16 -6.16
C PRO A 40 37.10 0.08 -5.48
N PHE A 41 35.85 -0.04 -5.03
CA PHE A 41 35.13 0.95 -4.24
C PHE A 41 34.86 0.43 -2.83
N ASN A 42 35.01 1.32 -1.85
CA ASN A 42 34.73 1.00 -0.45
C ASN A 42 33.30 1.41 -0.08
N LEU A 43 32.44 0.41 0.15
CA LEU A 43 31.05 0.57 0.56
C LEU A 43 30.83 0.25 2.05
N SER A 44 31.88 0.01 2.84
CA SER A 44 31.76 -0.41 4.25
C SER A 44 31.04 0.60 5.15
N SER A 45 31.04 1.88 4.77
CA SER A 45 30.33 2.96 5.51
C SER A 45 28.91 3.21 5.00
N VAL A 46 28.41 2.41 4.06
CA VAL A 46 27.07 2.58 3.48
C VAL A 46 26.06 1.74 4.26
N MET A 47 25.01 2.39 4.75
CA MET A 47 23.86 1.68 5.34
C MET A 47 22.88 1.28 4.25
N PHE A 48 22.67 -0.02 4.10
CA PHE A 48 21.67 -0.59 3.19
C PHE A 48 20.35 -0.80 3.92
N ILE A 49 19.26 -0.39 3.28
CA ILE A 49 17.89 -0.64 3.73
C ILE A 49 17.15 -1.27 2.56
N GLY A 50 16.67 -2.49 2.77
CA GLY A 50 15.88 -3.25 1.81
C GLY A 50 14.38 -3.17 2.11
N THR A 51 13.54 -3.23 1.07
CA THR A 51 12.10 -3.47 1.20
C THR A 51 11.72 -4.75 0.46
N ALA A 52 10.74 -5.47 0.99
CA ALA A 52 10.16 -6.66 0.37
C ALA A 52 8.72 -6.82 0.86
N ASN A 53 7.82 -7.33 0.02
CA ASN A 53 6.46 -7.68 0.46
C ASN A 53 6.39 -9.12 1.00
N TYR A 54 7.31 -9.98 0.55
CA TYR A 54 7.44 -11.38 0.93
C TYR A 54 8.89 -11.68 1.23
N THR A 55 9.13 -12.47 2.26
CA THR A 55 10.48 -12.94 2.57
C THR A 55 10.80 -14.23 1.82
N GLU A 56 9.80 -15.02 1.42
CA GLU A 56 9.99 -16.33 0.79
C GLU A 56 10.73 -16.30 -0.55
N PRO A 57 10.51 -15.33 -1.45
CA PRO A 57 11.25 -15.24 -2.71
C PRO A 57 12.71 -14.80 -2.55
N ILE A 58 13.08 -14.25 -1.38
CA ILE A 58 14.42 -13.71 -1.15
C ILE A 58 15.41 -14.88 -1.00
N PRO A 59 16.53 -14.89 -1.75
CA PRO A 59 17.56 -15.91 -1.60
C PRO A 59 18.03 -16.05 -0.13
N PRO A 60 18.13 -17.27 0.41
CA PRO A 60 18.53 -17.50 1.81
C PRO A 60 19.87 -16.84 2.17
N ALA A 61 20.83 -16.81 1.24
CA ALA A 61 22.13 -16.18 1.44
C ALA A 61 22.05 -14.66 1.69
N LEU A 62 21.04 -13.99 1.12
CA LEU A 62 20.76 -12.57 1.40
C LEU A 62 20.01 -12.43 2.73
N HIS A 63 19.01 -13.29 2.96
CA HIS A 63 18.20 -13.25 4.18
C HIS A 63 19.05 -13.43 5.45
N ASP A 64 20.03 -14.34 5.45
CA ASP A 64 20.92 -14.57 6.60
C ASP A 64 21.82 -13.38 6.95
N ARG A 65 21.99 -12.43 6.01
CA ARG A 65 22.81 -11.24 6.16
C ARG A 65 21.99 -9.98 6.45
N MET A 66 20.68 -10.13 6.67
CA MET A 66 19.75 -9.03 6.88
C MET A 66 19.03 -9.16 8.21
N GLU A 67 18.76 -8.02 8.84
CA GLU A 67 17.82 -7.97 9.97
C GLU A 67 16.41 -7.68 9.43
N THR A 68 15.50 -8.63 9.59
CA THR A 68 14.12 -8.51 9.12
C THR A 68 13.27 -7.74 10.12
N ILE A 69 12.69 -6.62 9.67
CA ILE A 69 11.71 -5.84 10.44
C ILE A 69 10.35 -5.97 9.77
N GLU A 70 9.42 -6.66 10.42
CA GLU A 70 8.06 -6.85 9.92
C GLU A 70 7.20 -5.61 10.18
N LEU A 71 6.58 -5.09 9.12
CA LEU A 71 5.67 -3.95 9.18
C LEU A 71 4.25 -4.40 8.86
N PRO A 72 3.40 -4.61 9.88
CA PRO A 72 2.01 -5.01 9.65
C PRO A 72 1.20 -3.87 9.03
N GLY A 73 0.05 -4.24 8.46
CA GLY A 73 -0.94 -3.28 7.99
C GLY A 73 -1.57 -2.45 9.11
N TYR A 74 -2.34 -1.43 8.72
CA TYR A 74 -2.99 -0.53 9.66
C TYR A 74 -4.47 -0.87 9.85
N THR A 75 -4.94 -0.77 11.10
CA THR A 75 -6.37 -0.78 11.45
C THR A 75 -7.09 0.47 10.92
N GLU A 76 -8.42 0.43 10.83
CA GLU A 76 -9.22 1.59 10.39
C GLU A 76 -8.92 2.86 11.19
N THR A 77 -8.78 2.72 12.52
CA THR A 77 -8.50 3.83 13.43
C THR A 77 -7.11 4.40 13.21
N GLU A 78 -6.11 3.55 12.97
CA GLU A 78 -4.76 3.98 12.63
C GLU A 78 -4.73 4.70 11.29
N LYS A 79 -5.39 4.16 10.26
CA LYS A 79 -5.51 4.83 8.94
C LYS A 79 -6.18 6.19 9.06
N LEU A 80 -7.23 6.32 9.86
CA LEU A 80 -7.88 7.61 10.11
C LEU A 80 -6.90 8.61 10.73
N ASN A 81 -6.13 8.20 11.74
CA ASN A 81 -5.15 9.05 12.39
C ASN A 81 -4.00 9.43 11.46
N ILE A 82 -3.49 8.49 10.66
CA ILE A 82 -2.46 8.73 9.64
C ILE A 82 -2.98 9.73 8.60
N ALA A 83 -4.22 9.56 8.14
CA ALA A 83 -4.84 10.47 7.19
C ALA A 83 -4.94 11.89 7.74
N LYS A 84 -5.40 12.06 8.98
CA LYS A 84 -5.56 13.37 9.63
C LYS A 84 -4.23 14.06 9.90
N LYS A 85 -3.23 13.32 10.39
CA LYS A 85 -1.93 13.86 10.80
C LYS A 85 -1.01 14.13 9.62
N TYR A 86 -1.02 13.26 8.60
CA TYR A 86 0.00 13.27 7.55
C TYR A 86 -0.59 13.43 6.15
N LEU A 87 -1.54 12.57 5.74
CA LEU A 87 -1.98 12.53 4.33
C LEU A 87 -2.78 13.77 3.92
N VAL A 88 -3.77 14.19 4.72
CA VAL A 88 -4.59 15.37 4.42
C VAL A 88 -3.74 16.64 4.38
N PRO A 89 -2.88 16.95 5.39
CA PRO A 89 -1.99 18.10 5.30
C PRO A 89 -1.05 18.05 4.10
N ARG A 90 -0.45 16.89 3.79
CA ARG A 90 0.44 16.70 2.64
C ARG A 90 -0.29 16.98 1.33
N GLN A 91 -1.45 16.35 1.12
CA GLN A 91 -2.23 16.50 -0.11
C GLN A 91 -2.81 17.91 -0.28
N LEU A 92 -3.17 18.60 0.80
CA LEU A 92 -3.52 20.02 0.76
C LEU A 92 -2.36 20.88 0.25
N ALA A 93 -1.16 20.68 0.80
CA ALA A 93 0.03 21.44 0.40
C ALA A 93 0.42 21.17 -1.07
N GLU A 94 0.45 19.91 -1.50
CA GLU A 94 0.77 19.52 -2.87
C GLU A 94 -0.19 20.11 -3.91
N HIS A 95 -1.46 20.35 -3.53
CA HIS A 95 -2.47 20.92 -4.40
C HIS A 95 -2.69 22.43 -4.19
N GLY A 96 -1.83 23.09 -3.40
CA GLY A 96 -1.92 24.53 -3.14
C GLY A 96 -3.18 24.96 -2.38
N LEU A 97 -3.76 24.06 -1.60
CA LEU A 97 -4.96 24.29 -0.80
C LEU A 97 -4.60 24.54 0.66
N ASN A 98 -5.30 25.49 1.28
CA ASN A 98 -5.17 25.74 2.71
C ASN A 98 -6.28 25.03 3.49
N LYS A 99 -6.07 24.78 4.79
CA LYS A 99 -7.11 24.22 5.69
C LYS A 99 -8.41 25.05 5.72
N ASN A 100 -8.30 26.34 5.43
CA ASN A 100 -9.45 27.25 5.34
C ASN A 100 -10.26 27.03 4.06
N CYS A 101 -9.65 26.50 3.00
CA CYS A 101 -10.30 26.24 1.72
C CYS A 101 -10.94 24.87 1.67
N LEU A 102 -10.33 23.85 2.28
CA LEU A 102 -10.83 22.48 2.28
C LEU A 102 -10.74 21.84 3.67
N THR A 103 -11.86 21.35 4.16
CA THR A 103 -11.94 20.53 5.37
C THR A 103 -12.62 19.21 5.05
N ILE A 104 -11.96 18.08 5.29
CA ILE A 104 -12.54 16.74 5.12
C ILE A 104 -12.95 16.24 6.51
N LYS A 105 -14.23 15.89 6.70
CA LYS A 105 -14.70 15.37 7.98
C LYS A 105 -14.21 13.94 8.22
N ASP A 106 -14.05 13.58 9.49
CA ASP A 106 -13.63 12.23 9.90
C ASP A 106 -14.56 11.13 9.36
N GLN A 107 -15.88 11.38 9.31
CA GLN A 107 -16.84 10.43 8.74
C GLN A 107 -16.62 10.20 7.23
N ALA A 108 -16.18 11.23 6.51
CA ALA A 108 -15.83 11.09 5.09
C ALA A 108 -14.56 10.24 4.95
N LEU A 109 -13.52 10.51 5.75
CA LEU A 109 -12.29 9.71 5.76
C LEU A 109 -12.56 8.23 6.11
N LEU A 110 -13.37 7.97 7.14
CA LEU A 110 -13.80 6.61 7.50
C LEU A 110 -14.56 5.93 6.37
N THR A 111 -15.43 6.66 5.65
CA THR A 111 -16.14 6.09 4.50
C THR A 111 -15.18 5.78 3.35
N ILE A 112 -14.15 6.62 3.11
CA ILE A 112 -13.11 6.33 2.11
C ILE A 112 -12.37 5.05 2.48
N ILE A 113 -11.93 4.94 3.73
CA ILE A 113 -11.22 3.76 4.25
C ILE A 113 -12.04 2.49 4.06
N ARG A 114 -13.35 2.52 4.35
CA ARG A 114 -14.22 1.34 4.31
C ARG A 114 -14.72 0.96 2.92
N SER A 115 -15.06 1.94 2.09
CA SER A 115 -15.86 1.71 0.88
C SER A 115 -15.16 2.10 -0.42
N TYR A 116 -14.00 2.76 -0.34
CA TYR A 116 -13.22 3.18 -1.51
C TYR A 116 -11.79 2.60 -1.51
N THR A 117 -11.37 1.92 -0.44
CA THR A 117 -10.06 1.27 -0.33
C THR A 117 -10.20 -0.15 0.21
N ARG A 118 -9.36 -1.08 -0.29
CA ARG A 118 -9.22 -2.45 0.21
C ARG A 118 -7.75 -2.85 0.11
N GLU A 119 -6.98 -2.47 1.14
CA GLU A 119 -5.53 -2.65 1.22
C GLU A 119 -5.10 -2.64 2.69
N ALA A 120 -3.94 -3.20 3.05
CA ALA A 120 -3.33 -3.04 4.38
C ALA A 120 -2.76 -1.62 4.60
N GLY A 121 -2.18 -1.03 3.55
CA GLY A 121 -1.53 0.29 3.59
C GLY A 121 -2.50 1.48 3.46
N VAL A 122 -1.94 2.62 3.03
CA VAL A 122 -2.68 3.89 2.86
C VAL A 122 -2.52 4.51 1.47
N ARG A 123 -2.03 3.75 0.47
CA ARG A 123 -1.74 4.26 -0.88
C ARG A 123 -3.00 4.66 -1.63
N ASN A 124 -4.03 3.81 -1.63
CA ASN A 124 -5.32 4.12 -2.23
C ASN A 124 -6.11 5.15 -1.42
N LEU A 125 -5.92 5.18 -0.10
CA LEU A 125 -6.47 6.23 0.76
C LEU A 125 -5.91 7.60 0.36
N GLU A 126 -4.59 7.71 0.20
CA GLU A 126 -3.94 8.93 -0.27
C GLU A 126 -4.41 9.34 -1.67
N ARG A 127 -4.48 8.40 -2.62
CA ARG A 127 -5.00 8.67 -3.97
C ARG A 127 -6.43 9.23 -3.94
N SER A 128 -7.28 8.70 -3.07
CA SER A 128 -8.65 9.17 -2.91
C SER A 128 -8.70 10.58 -2.31
N ILE A 129 -7.85 10.88 -1.33
CA ILE A 129 -7.71 12.23 -0.77
C ILE A 129 -7.21 13.21 -1.83
N ALA A 130 -6.20 12.82 -2.63
CA ALA A 130 -5.67 13.62 -3.73
C ALA A 130 -6.74 13.95 -4.78
N ALA A 131 -7.60 12.98 -5.13
CA ALA A 131 -8.72 13.19 -6.04
C ALA A 131 -9.72 14.23 -5.50
N ILE A 132 -10.01 14.19 -4.19
CA ILE A 132 -10.85 15.20 -3.52
C ILE A 132 -10.19 16.58 -3.57
N CYS A 133 -8.91 16.67 -3.23
CA CYS A 133 -8.14 17.92 -3.30
C CYS A 133 -8.18 18.51 -4.72
N ARG A 134 -7.92 17.70 -5.75
CA ARG A 134 -7.96 18.13 -7.15
C ARG A 134 -9.32 18.62 -7.60
N ALA A 135 -10.39 17.92 -7.22
CA ALA A 135 -11.76 18.33 -7.55
C ALA A 135 -12.11 19.68 -6.92
N VAL A 136 -11.74 19.90 -5.66
CA VAL A 136 -11.99 21.16 -4.95
C VAL A 136 -11.12 22.29 -5.50
N ALA A 137 -9.84 22.03 -5.78
CA ALA A 137 -8.94 23.00 -6.40
C ALA A 137 -9.48 23.48 -7.76
N THR A 138 -10.03 22.56 -8.56
CA THR A 138 -10.65 22.89 -9.85
C THR A 138 -11.88 23.79 -9.69
N GLU A 139 -12.73 23.53 -8.70
CA GLU A 139 -13.92 24.36 -8.42
C GLU A 139 -13.55 25.75 -7.88
N ILE A 140 -12.47 25.86 -7.10
CA ILE A 140 -11.91 27.14 -6.64
C ILE A 140 -11.33 27.93 -7.83
N ALA A 141 -10.55 27.29 -8.69
CA ALA A 141 -9.98 27.92 -9.88
C ALA A 141 -11.06 28.43 -10.84
N LYS A 142 -12.20 27.74 -10.93
CA LYS A 142 -13.38 28.17 -11.69
C LYS A 142 -14.23 29.25 -10.97
N ASN A 143 -13.78 29.76 -9.83
CA ASN A 143 -14.50 30.72 -8.98
C ASN A 143 -15.91 30.26 -8.53
N LYS A 144 -16.19 28.96 -8.55
CA LYS A 144 -17.50 28.42 -8.15
C LYS A 144 -17.66 28.30 -6.65
N LYS A 145 -16.57 28.07 -5.91
CA LYS A 145 -16.56 27.95 -4.45
C LYS A 145 -15.27 28.51 -3.87
N LYS A 146 -15.36 29.20 -2.72
CA LYS A 146 -14.19 29.70 -1.96
C LYS A 146 -13.75 28.75 -0.85
N ARG A 147 -14.67 27.94 -0.34
CA ARG A 147 -14.45 26.95 0.72
C ARG A 147 -15.32 25.72 0.50
N ALA A 148 -14.79 24.55 0.80
CA ALA A 148 -15.49 23.28 0.73
C ALA A 148 -15.28 22.48 2.03
N THR A 149 -16.38 21.95 2.55
CA THR A 149 -16.36 20.94 3.61
C THR A 149 -16.89 19.66 3.01
N ILE A 150 -16.08 18.61 2.99
CA ILE A 150 -16.43 17.32 2.39
C ILE A 150 -16.94 16.38 3.48
N ASP A 151 -18.17 15.91 3.30
CA ASP A 151 -18.84 14.93 4.14
C ASP A 151 -19.10 13.64 3.37
N LYS A 152 -19.59 12.58 4.05
CA LYS A 152 -19.88 11.26 3.46
C LYS A 152 -20.71 11.34 2.18
N LYS A 153 -21.72 12.22 2.15
CA LYS A 153 -22.64 12.40 1.02
C LYS A 153 -21.98 12.99 -0.24
N ASP A 154 -20.89 13.74 -0.07
CA ASP A 154 -20.22 14.41 -1.18
C ASP A 154 -19.25 13.46 -1.92
N LEU A 155 -18.85 12.35 -1.26
CA LEU A 155 -17.89 11.40 -1.80
C LEU A 155 -18.35 10.80 -3.11
N ALA A 156 -19.61 10.38 -3.23
CA ALA A 156 -20.12 9.72 -4.42
C ALA A 156 -20.03 10.60 -5.68
N LYS A 157 -20.19 11.92 -5.50
CA LYS A 157 -20.09 12.89 -6.59
C LYS A 157 -18.65 13.08 -7.09
N ILE A 158 -17.66 12.86 -6.23
CA ILE A 158 -16.25 13.14 -6.50
C ILE A 158 -15.49 11.87 -6.88
N LEU A 159 -15.68 10.80 -6.11
CA LEU A 159 -14.97 9.52 -6.23
C LEU A 159 -15.74 8.48 -7.04
N GLY A 160 -16.99 8.76 -7.42
CA GLY A 160 -17.89 7.82 -8.06
C GLY A 160 -18.65 6.95 -7.05
N PRO A 161 -19.40 5.93 -7.50
CA PRO A 161 -20.13 5.03 -6.60
C PRO A 161 -19.21 4.30 -5.62
N LEU A 162 -19.79 3.76 -4.54
CA LEU A 162 -19.06 2.92 -3.59
C LEU A 162 -18.42 1.75 -4.36
N LYS A 163 -17.13 1.51 -4.11
CA LYS A 163 -16.35 0.47 -4.81
C LYS A 163 -16.41 -0.86 -4.09
N PHE A 164 -16.47 -0.80 -2.76
CA PHE A 164 -16.51 -1.97 -1.90
C PHE A 164 -17.73 -1.88 -0.99
N GLU A 165 -18.49 -2.97 -0.95
CA GLU A 165 -19.56 -3.16 0.01
C GLU A 165 -19.00 -3.80 1.29
N SER A 166 -19.71 -3.61 2.39
CA SER A 166 -19.33 -4.23 3.66
C SER A 166 -19.46 -5.75 3.54
N GLU A 167 -18.37 -6.48 3.77
CA GLU A 167 -18.37 -7.96 3.82
C GLU A 167 -19.29 -8.50 4.93
N LEU A 168 -19.54 -7.71 5.99
CA LEU A 168 -20.54 -8.04 7.01
C LEU A 168 -21.98 -7.97 6.48
N ALA A 169 -22.26 -7.24 5.40
CA ALA A 169 -23.58 -7.25 4.77
C ALA A 169 -23.81 -8.52 3.94
N LEU A 170 -22.74 -9.24 3.58
CA LEU A 170 -22.78 -10.56 2.93
C LEU A 170 -22.89 -11.71 3.95
N ARG A 171 -22.94 -11.43 5.27
CA ARG A 171 -23.02 -12.47 6.30
C ARG A 171 -24.36 -13.21 6.28
N THR A 172 -24.23 -14.52 6.08
CA THR A 172 -25.02 -15.60 6.69
C THR A 172 -26.54 -15.48 6.58
N GLY A 173 -27.04 -15.95 5.44
CA GLY A 173 -28.40 -16.48 5.30
C GLY A 173 -28.53 -17.61 4.27
N ILE A 174 -27.45 -17.93 3.55
CA ILE A 174 -27.47 -18.84 2.39
C ILE A 174 -26.87 -20.19 2.81
N PRO A 175 -27.67 -21.28 2.85
CA PRO A 175 -27.14 -22.63 3.04
C PRO A 175 -26.09 -22.96 1.97
N GLY A 176 -24.99 -23.59 2.39
CA GLY A 176 -23.89 -23.97 1.48
C GLY A 176 -22.74 -22.96 1.39
N VAL A 177 -22.81 -21.81 2.08
CA VAL A 177 -21.73 -20.81 2.11
C VAL A 177 -21.04 -20.78 3.49
N ALA A 178 -19.72 -20.92 3.51
CA ALA A 178 -18.88 -20.80 4.71
C ALA A 178 -17.90 -19.61 4.59
N THR A 179 -17.68 -18.90 5.69
CA THR A 179 -16.71 -17.79 5.75
C THR A 179 -15.34 -18.31 6.18
N ALA A 180 -14.30 -18.01 5.40
CA ALA A 180 -12.91 -18.34 5.68
C ALA A 180 -12.04 -17.07 5.77
N LEU A 181 -10.93 -17.16 6.48
CA LEU A 181 -9.89 -16.13 6.52
C LEU A 181 -8.73 -16.59 5.65
N ALA A 182 -8.33 -15.76 4.69
CA ALA A 182 -7.11 -15.96 3.92
C ALA A 182 -6.09 -14.91 4.29
N PHE A 183 -4.82 -15.30 4.40
CA PHE A 183 -3.73 -14.35 4.47
C PHE A 183 -3.27 -14.04 3.05
N THR A 184 -3.34 -12.77 2.68
CA THR A 184 -2.77 -12.28 1.43
C THR A 184 -1.65 -11.28 1.74
N PRO A 185 -0.83 -10.96 0.75
CA PRO A 185 0.39 -10.17 0.94
C PRO A 185 0.12 -8.68 1.09
N VAL A 186 -1.12 -8.28 0.78
CA VAL A 186 -1.68 -6.96 1.05
C VAL A 186 -2.61 -6.96 2.28
N GLY A 187 -2.60 -8.05 3.08
CA GLY A 187 -3.34 -8.19 4.33
C GLY A 187 -4.27 -9.41 4.39
N GLY A 188 -4.94 -9.58 5.53
CA GLY A 188 -5.98 -10.61 5.67
C GLY A 188 -7.23 -10.28 4.84
N GLU A 189 -7.77 -11.28 4.15
CA GLU A 189 -9.00 -11.18 3.35
C GLU A 189 -10.04 -12.18 3.86
N LEU A 190 -11.32 -11.80 3.85
CA LEU A 190 -12.42 -12.75 4.05
C LEU A 190 -12.76 -13.42 2.70
N LEU A 191 -12.74 -14.75 2.69
CA LEU A 191 -13.20 -15.57 1.57
C LEU A 191 -14.55 -16.20 1.89
N PHE A 192 -15.40 -16.30 0.87
CA PHE A 192 -16.65 -17.05 0.93
C PHE A 192 -16.47 -18.35 0.14
N ILE A 193 -16.48 -19.48 0.83
CA ILE A 193 -16.41 -20.81 0.23
C ILE A 193 -17.83 -21.28 0.01
N GLU A 194 -18.20 -21.49 -1.25
CA GLU A 194 -19.54 -21.91 -1.63
C GLU A 194 -19.57 -23.38 -2.03
N SER A 195 -20.66 -24.05 -1.68
CA SER A 195 -20.93 -25.44 -2.03
C SER A 195 -22.39 -25.58 -2.44
N ALA A 196 -22.63 -26.27 -3.54
CA ALA A 196 -23.97 -26.57 -4.04
C ALA A 196 -24.12 -28.10 -4.18
N SER A 197 -25.23 -28.63 -3.68
CA SER A 197 -25.58 -30.04 -3.89
C SER A 197 -26.35 -30.17 -5.21
N MET A 198 -25.86 -31.04 -6.09
CA MET A 198 -26.47 -31.35 -7.38
C MET A 198 -26.74 -32.85 -7.48
N PRO A 199 -27.77 -33.30 -8.21
CA PRO A 199 -27.98 -34.72 -8.46
C PRO A 199 -26.76 -35.35 -9.17
N GLY A 200 -26.16 -36.38 -8.58
CA GLY A 200 -24.93 -37.02 -9.07
C GLY A 200 -24.53 -38.23 -8.24
N LYS A 201 -23.39 -38.86 -8.56
CA LYS A 201 -22.83 -40.01 -7.82
C LYS A 201 -21.64 -39.64 -6.91
N GLY A 202 -21.45 -38.35 -6.67
CA GLY A 202 -20.23 -37.76 -6.10
C GLY A 202 -19.89 -36.51 -6.88
#